data_AF-A0A5C7E325-F1
#
_entry.id   AF-A0A5C7E325-F1
#
_cell.length_a   1.000
_cell.length_b   1.000
_cell.length_c   1.000
_cell.angle_alpha   90.00
_cell.angle_beta   90.00
_cell.angle_gamma   90.00
#
_symmetry.space_group_name_H-M   'P 1'
#
loop_
_entity.id
_entity.type
_entity.pdbx_description
1 polymer ?
#
loop_
_entity_poly.entity_id
_entity_poly.type
_entity_poly.pdbx_seq_one_letter_code
_entity_poly.pdbx_strand_id
1 'polypeptide(L)'
;MEYIFLVNSLTKKLPKESKELIITEIEKLNENQKNSVLNKLSTLHLKNPALVFWIGNFLFGSFGIARFMIGDIKLGLIRLILAFTSLLIFSMADEGSIDKGSFFAIVGGVVYILNSWVWYIIDLFLVGKKLRKQNLEKVLNALNKYKENQ
;
A
#
# COMPACT_ATOMS: atom_id res chain seq x y z
N MET A 1 -11.61 20.86 20.89
CA MET A 1 -10.68 19.87 21.50
C MET A 1 -10.93 18.45 20.99
N GLU A 2 -12.19 18.00 20.90
CA GLU A 2 -12.53 16.64 20.45
C GLU A 2 -11.92 16.25 19.07
N TYR A 3 -12.01 17.14 18.08
CA TYR A 3 -11.45 16.89 16.75
C TYR A 3 -9.92 16.71 16.75
N ILE A 4 -9.20 17.37 17.66
CA ILE A 4 -7.73 17.27 17.76
C ILE A 4 -7.33 15.84 18.16
N PHE A 5 -8.05 15.25 19.11
CA PHE A 5 -7.83 13.87 19.53
C PHE A 5 -8.10 12.88 18.38
N LEU A 6 -9.23 13.07 17.68
CA LEU A 6 -9.57 12.26 16.51
C LEU A 6 -8.49 12.36 15.43
N VAL A 7 -8.07 13.58 15.07
CA VAL A 7 -7.01 13.79 14.06
C VAL A 7 -5.71 13.12 14.49
N ASN A 8 -5.30 13.23 15.75
CA ASN A 8 -4.11 12.52 16.26
C ASN A 8 -4.23 11.00 16.07
N SER A 9 -5.40 10.41 16.27
CA SER A 9 -5.61 8.98 16.01
C SER A 9 -5.48 8.61 14.53
N LEU A 10 -6.02 9.45 13.63
CA LEU A 10 -5.98 9.24 12.18
C LEU A 10 -4.55 9.41 11.63
N THR A 11 -3.79 10.38 12.14
CA THR A 11 -2.42 10.68 11.64
C THR A 11 -1.47 9.49 11.68
N LYS A 12 -1.70 8.50 12.56
CA LYS A 12 -0.97 7.22 12.57
C LYS A 12 -1.02 6.49 11.22
N LYS A 13 -2.11 6.67 10.45
CA LYS A 13 -2.39 6.03 9.15
C LYS A 13 -2.19 6.96 7.95
N LEU A 14 -1.79 8.21 8.17
CA LEU A 14 -1.67 9.27 7.16
C LEU A 14 -0.20 9.69 6.95
N PRO A 15 0.11 10.58 5.99
CA PRO A 15 1.40 11.24 5.89
C PRO A 15 1.67 12.08 7.15
N LYS A 16 2.93 12.23 7.56
CA LYS A 16 3.26 12.90 8.83
C LYS A 16 2.93 14.40 8.77
N GLU A 17 3.07 14.97 7.59
CA GLU A 17 2.85 16.36 7.25
C GLU A 17 1.36 16.76 7.12
N SER A 18 0.42 15.80 7.15
CA SER A 18 -0.99 16.10 6.86
C SER A 18 -1.82 16.58 8.05
N LYS A 19 -1.26 16.58 9.27
CA LYS A 19 -2.00 16.91 10.50
C LYS A 19 -2.56 18.33 10.48
N GLU A 20 -1.68 19.30 10.22
CA GLU A 20 -2.03 20.72 10.20
C GLU A 20 -3.05 21.03 9.11
N LEU A 21 -2.83 20.48 7.91
CA LEU A 21 -3.78 20.58 6.81
C LEU A 21 -5.19 20.12 7.20
N ILE A 22 -5.34 18.97 7.87
CA ILE A 22 -6.66 18.47 8.29
C ILE A 22 -7.29 19.36 9.36
N ILE A 23 -6.50 19.84 10.33
CA ILE A 23 -6.98 20.74 11.40
C ILE A 23 -7.52 22.03 10.78
N THR A 24 -6.75 22.66 9.91
CA THR A 24 -7.15 23.89 9.22
C THR A 24 -8.41 23.69 8.37
N GLU A 25 -8.55 22.54 7.72
CA GLU A 25 -9.74 22.24 6.92
C GLU A 25 -11.01 22.04 7.76
N ILE A 26 -10.88 21.48 8.98
CA ILE A 26 -11.98 21.34 9.95
C ILE A 26 -12.35 22.69 10.57
N GLU A 27 -11.37 23.54 10.85
CA GLU A 27 -11.59 24.87 11.46
C GLU A 27 -12.36 25.82 10.54
N LYS A 28 -12.25 25.64 9.22
CA LYS A 28 -13.03 26.38 8.22
C LYS A 28 -14.52 26.00 8.18
N LEU A 29 -14.94 24.93 8.86
CA LEU A 29 -16.32 24.46 8.88
C LEU A 29 -17.14 25.16 9.98
N ASN A 30 -18.46 25.27 9.79
CA ASN A 30 -19.37 25.70 10.85
C ASN A 30 -19.61 24.58 11.89
N GLU A 31 -20.19 24.90 13.05
CA GLU A 31 -20.37 23.93 14.15
C GLU A 31 -21.23 22.71 13.77
N ASN A 32 -22.28 22.90 12.97
CA ASN A 32 -23.14 21.80 12.50
C ASN A 32 -22.39 20.85 11.55
N GLN A 33 -21.56 21.42 10.66
CA GLN A 33 -20.70 20.69 9.74
C GLN A 33 -19.60 19.94 10.49
N LYS A 34 -18.98 20.57 11.51
CA LYS A 34 -17.95 19.94 12.34
C LYS A 34 -18.47 18.63 12.94
N ASN A 35 -19.62 18.66 13.63
CA ASN A 35 -20.19 17.45 14.24
C ASN A 35 -20.45 16.34 13.21
N SER A 36 -21.00 16.70 12.05
CA SER A 36 -21.26 15.75 10.97
C SER A 36 -19.98 15.13 10.40
N VAL A 37 -18.94 15.95 10.20
CA VAL A 37 -17.62 15.53 9.74
C VAL A 37 -16.94 14.63 10.77
N LEU A 38 -16.97 14.96 12.06
CA LEU A 38 -16.32 14.15 13.10
C LEU A 38 -16.93 12.76 13.17
N ASN A 39 -18.26 12.65 13.09
CA ASN A 39 -18.95 11.37 12.99
C ASN A 39 -18.57 10.60 11.71
N LYS A 40 -18.35 11.29 10.59
CA LYS A 40 -17.91 10.63 9.37
C LYS A 40 -16.45 10.17 9.42
N LEU A 41 -15.57 10.97 10.03
CA LEU A 41 -14.14 10.68 10.16
C LEU A 41 -13.88 9.54 11.15
N SER A 42 -14.66 9.44 12.22
CA SER A 42 -14.56 8.34 13.20
C SER A 42 -14.96 6.98 12.61
N THR A 43 -15.87 6.99 11.63
CA THR A 43 -16.34 5.79 10.91
C THR A 43 -15.57 5.52 9.61
N LEU A 44 -14.53 6.31 9.31
CA LEU A 44 -13.81 6.20 8.04
C LEU A 44 -12.87 4.97 8.04
N HIS A 45 -13.11 4.06 7.10
CA HIS A 45 -12.27 2.88 6.92
C HIS A 45 -10.96 3.21 6.19
N LEU A 46 -9.95 3.57 6.98
CA LEU A 46 -8.57 3.75 6.53
C LEU A 46 -7.78 2.44 6.58
N LYS A 47 -7.12 2.10 5.47
CA LYS A 47 -6.25 0.92 5.39
C LYS A 47 -5.08 1.08 6.38
N ASN A 48 -4.65 -0.02 7.00
CA ASN A 48 -3.57 0.01 8.00
C ASN A 48 -2.19 -0.11 7.32
N PRO A 49 -1.33 0.93 7.37
CA PRO A 49 -0.01 0.86 6.75
C PRO A 49 0.93 -0.19 7.35
N ALA A 50 0.82 -0.45 8.65
CA ALA A 50 1.63 -1.48 9.30
C ALA A 50 1.26 -2.89 8.81
N LEU A 51 -0.03 -3.15 8.59
CA LEU A 51 -0.52 -4.43 8.06
C LEU A 51 -0.01 -4.64 6.62
N VAL A 52 -0.13 -3.60 5.78
CA VAL A 52 0.39 -3.66 4.40
C VAL A 52 1.91 -3.82 4.37
N PHE A 53 2.63 -3.21 5.31
CA PHE A 53 4.07 -3.38 5.43
C PHE A 53 4.43 -4.82 5.86
N TRP A 54 3.92 -5.31 6.99
CA TRP A 54 4.33 -6.60 7.55
C TRP A 54 3.81 -7.79 6.75
N ILE A 55 2.53 -7.78 6.40
CA ILE A 55 1.92 -8.92 5.70
C ILE A 55 2.16 -8.78 4.20
N GLY A 56 1.79 -7.63 3.64
CA GLY A 56 1.83 -7.42 2.20
C GLY A 56 3.23 -7.40 1.62
N ASN A 57 4.14 -6.67 2.25
CA ASN A 57 5.49 -6.48 1.77
C ASN A 57 6.48 -7.44 2.43
N PHE A 58 6.54 -7.51 3.75
CA PHE A 58 7.60 -8.26 4.42
C PHE A 58 7.45 -9.78 4.22
N LEU A 59 6.27 -10.35 4.53
CA LEU A 59 6.02 -11.79 4.39
C LEU A 59 5.74 -12.21 2.94
N PHE A 60 4.95 -11.44 2.20
CA PHE A 60 4.46 -11.83 0.87
C PHE A 60 4.84 -10.85 -0.26
N GLY A 61 5.85 -10.00 -0.06
CA GLY A 61 6.25 -9.00 -1.04
C GLY A 61 6.82 -9.58 -2.33
N SER A 62 7.43 -10.76 -2.27
CA SER A 62 7.92 -11.51 -3.44
C SER A 62 6.80 -11.85 -4.43
N PHE A 63 5.59 -12.13 -3.92
CA PHE A 63 4.39 -12.36 -4.73
C PHE A 63 3.67 -11.07 -5.14
N GLY A 64 4.14 -9.90 -4.69
CA GLY A 64 3.50 -8.61 -4.96
C GLY A 64 2.21 -8.36 -4.19
N ILE A 65 1.94 -9.07 -3.08
CA ILE A 65 0.67 -8.95 -2.32
C ILE A 65 0.40 -7.52 -1.86
N ALA A 66 1.44 -6.78 -1.45
CA ALA A 66 1.30 -5.39 -1.02
C ALA A 66 0.63 -4.48 -2.06
N ARG A 67 0.86 -4.74 -3.36
CA ARG A 67 0.23 -3.99 -4.47
C ARG A 67 -1.28 -4.23 -4.53
N PHE A 68 -1.71 -5.48 -4.39
CA PHE A 68 -3.13 -5.81 -4.30
C PHE A 68 -3.79 -5.15 -3.09
N MET A 69 -3.11 -5.14 -1.94
CA MET A 69 -3.64 -4.54 -0.72
C MET A 69 -3.89 -3.03 -0.82
N ILE A 70 -3.12 -2.31 -1.65
CA ILE A 70 -3.33 -0.88 -1.92
C ILE A 70 -4.18 -0.60 -3.17
N GLY A 71 -4.66 -1.65 -3.85
CA GLY A 71 -5.50 -1.53 -5.05
C GLY A 71 -4.74 -1.39 -6.37
N ASP A 72 -3.41 -1.56 -6.37
CA ASP A 72 -2.58 -1.59 -7.58
C ASP A 72 -2.65 -2.96 -8.27
N ILE A 73 -3.86 -3.37 -8.68
CA ILE A 73 -4.14 -4.73 -9.16
C ILE A 73 -3.29 -5.10 -10.37
N LYS A 74 -3.15 -4.18 -11.35
CA LYS A 74 -2.38 -4.44 -12.58
C LYS A 74 -0.93 -4.84 -12.29
N LEU A 75 -0.25 -4.06 -11.44
CA LEU A 75 1.15 -4.29 -11.07
C LEU A 75 1.29 -5.51 -10.14
N GLY A 76 0.30 -5.72 -9.26
CA GLY A 76 0.21 -6.93 -8.45
C GLY A 76 0.12 -8.19 -9.32
N LEU A 77 -0.73 -8.18 -10.35
CA LEU A 77 -0.92 -9.34 -11.24
C LEU A 77 0.33 -9.66 -12.05
N ILE A 78 1.00 -8.63 -12.60
CA ILE A 78 2.28 -8.80 -13.30
C ILE A 78 3.29 -9.51 -12.39
N ARG A 79 3.41 -9.06 -11.13
CA ARG A 79 4.31 -9.69 -10.17
C ARG A 79 3.94 -11.11 -9.81
N LEU A 80 2.64 -11.36 -9.61
CA LEU A 80 2.16 -12.68 -9.27
C LEU A 80 2.49 -13.68 -10.37
N ILE A 81 2.24 -13.31 -11.64
CA ILE A 81 2.58 -14.15 -12.79
C ILE A 81 4.08 -14.41 -12.85
N LEU A 82 4.91 -13.36 -12.76
CA LEU A 82 6.37 -13.51 -12.75
C LEU A 82 6.84 -14.46 -11.64
N ALA A 83 6.26 -14.36 -10.44
CA ALA A 83 6.58 -15.22 -9.32
C ALA A 83 6.23 -16.69 -9.58
N PHE A 84 5.02 -16.97 -10.06
CA PHE A 84 4.64 -18.33 -10.38
C PHE A 84 5.43 -18.91 -11.55
N THR A 85 5.68 -18.14 -12.61
CA THR A 85 6.50 -18.59 -13.75
C THR A 85 7.90 -18.96 -13.31
N SER A 86 8.53 -18.17 -12.44
CA SER A 86 9.86 -18.48 -11.93
C SER A 86 9.90 -19.74 -11.08
N LEU A 87 8.88 -19.97 -10.25
CA LEU A 87 8.76 -21.15 -9.41
C LEU A 87 8.63 -22.41 -10.27
N LEU A 88 7.84 -22.35 -11.34
CA LEU A 88 7.69 -23.44 -12.30
C LEU A 88 9.00 -23.75 -13.02
N ILE A 89 9.73 -22.74 -13.51
CA ILE A 89 11.03 -22.92 -14.18
C ILE A 89 12.04 -23.56 -13.22
N PHE A 90 12.09 -23.10 -11.97
CA PHE A 90 12.99 -23.66 -10.97
C PHE A 90 12.66 -25.12 -10.63
N SER A 91 11.37 -25.47 -10.56
CA SER A 91 10.94 -26.85 -10.27
C SER A 91 11.31 -27.87 -11.37
N MET A 92 11.64 -27.38 -12.57
CA MET A 92 12.04 -28.21 -13.71
C MET A 92 13.57 -28.36 -13.84
N ALA A 93 14.36 -27.75 -12.94
CA ALA A 93 15.81 -27.86 -12.97
C ALA A 93 16.26 -29.24 -12.44
N ASP A 94 16.89 -30.05 -13.29
CA ASP A 94 17.36 -31.41 -12.95
C ASP A 94 18.72 -31.37 -12.23
N GLU A 95 18.82 -32.02 -11.06
CA GLU A 95 20.03 -32.11 -10.25
C GLU A 95 20.94 -33.23 -10.77
N GLY A 96 21.70 -33.00 -11.85
CA GLY A 96 22.64 -34.05 -12.29
C GLY A 96 23.51 -33.81 -13.51
N SER A 97 23.17 -32.86 -14.39
CA SER A 97 24.03 -32.50 -15.52
C SER A 97 23.85 -31.04 -15.92
N ILE A 98 24.96 -30.32 -16.15
CA ILE A 98 24.92 -28.99 -16.76
C ILE A 98 24.79 -29.18 -18.27
N ASP A 99 23.59 -29.49 -18.73
CA ASP A 99 23.20 -29.40 -20.14
C ASP A 99 22.73 -27.97 -20.49
N LYS A 100 22.27 -27.74 -21.73
CA LYS A 100 21.76 -26.41 -22.13
C LYS A 100 20.49 -26.02 -21.35
N GLY A 101 19.60 -26.98 -21.06
CA GLY A 101 18.33 -26.72 -20.36
C GLY A 101 18.53 -26.25 -18.91
N SER A 102 19.38 -26.95 -18.17
CA SER A 102 19.80 -26.61 -16.80
C SER A 102 20.52 -25.26 -16.73
N PHE A 103 21.38 -24.91 -17.71
CA PHE A 103 22.00 -23.59 -17.77
C PHE A 103 20.96 -22.45 -17.88
N PHE A 104 19.97 -22.58 -18.78
CA PHE A 104 18.91 -21.58 -18.91
C PHE A 104 18.02 -21.48 -17.68
N ALA A 105 17.72 -22.59 -17.00
CA ALA A 105 16.97 -22.60 -15.76
C ALA A 105 17.71 -21.86 -14.64
N ILE A 106 19.01 -22.11 -14.48
CA ILE A 106 19.86 -21.43 -13.48
C ILE A 106 19.95 -19.93 -13.76
N VAL A 107 20.28 -19.54 -15.00
CA VAL A 107 20.40 -18.11 -15.38
C VAL A 107 19.05 -17.40 -15.23
N GLY A 108 17.96 -18.03 -15.68
CA GLY A 108 16.61 -17.50 -15.53
C GLY A 108 16.21 -17.34 -14.06
N GLY A 109 16.52 -18.32 -13.22
CA GLY A 109 16.31 -18.27 -11.77
C GLY A 109 17.08 -17.13 -11.09
N VAL A 110 18.37 -16.97 -11.41
CA VAL A 110 19.20 -15.88 -10.87
C VAL A 110 18.67 -14.51 -11.30
N VAL A 111 18.34 -14.33 -12.58
CA VAL A 111 17.77 -13.07 -13.09
C VAL A 111 16.44 -12.76 -12.40
N TYR A 112 15.59 -13.77 -12.20
CA TYR A 112 14.33 -13.61 -11.48
C TYR A 112 14.53 -13.21 -10.02
N ILE A 113 15.46 -13.86 -9.30
CA ILE A 113 15.76 -13.52 -7.90
C ILE A 113 16.22 -12.06 -7.80
N LEU A 114 17.17 -11.65 -8.65
CA LEU A 114 17.67 -10.27 -8.67
C LEU A 114 16.56 -9.26 -8.98
N ASN A 115 15.73 -9.53 -9.98
CA ASN A 115 14.60 -8.69 -10.34
C ASN A 115 13.61 -8.57 -9.17
N SER A 116 13.28 -9.69 -8.53
CA SER A 116 12.33 -9.76 -7.41
C SER A 116 12.84 -9.02 -6.18
N TRP A 117 14.14 -9.11 -5.88
CA TRP A 117 14.77 -8.39 -4.78
C TRP A 117 14.74 -6.87 -4.99
N VAL A 118 15.09 -6.38 -6.18
CA VAL A 118 15.02 -4.94 -6.52
C VAL A 118 13.60 -4.44 -6.30
N TRP A 119 12.63 -5.17 -6.82
CA TRP A 119 11.21 -4.84 -6.74
C TRP A 119 10.67 -4.90 -5.31
N TYR A 120 11.08 -5.89 -4.52
CA TYR A 120 10.76 -5.99 -3.10
C TYR A 120 11.23 -4.75 -2.34
N ILE A 121 12.48 -4.32 -2.56
CA ILE A 121 13.04 -3.12 -1.93
C ILE A 121 12.26 -1.87 -2.34
N ILE A 122 11.98 -1.70 -3.63
CA ILE A 122 11.19 -0.58 -4.14
C ILE A 122 9.82 -0.51 -3.44
N ASP A 123 9.16 -1.66 -3.28
CA ASP A 123 7.84 -1.71 -2.68
C ASP A 123 7.86 -1.40 -1.19
N LEU A 124 8.92 -1.74 -0.44
CA LEU A 124 9.06 -1.39 0.99
C LEU A 124 8.85 0.11 1.24
N PHE A 125 9.33 0.96 0.32
CA PHE A 125 9.20 2.41 0.45
C PHE A 125 7.96 2.97 -0.28
N LEU A 126 7.70 2.53 -1.52
CA LEU A 126 6.66 3.14 -2.35
C LEU A 126 5.24 2.78 -1.89
N VAL A 127 4.99 1.52 -1.50
CA VAL A 127 3.65 1.05 -1.14
C VAL A 127 3.14 1.77 0.11
N GLY A 128 3.97 1.89 1.14
CA GLY A 128 3.61 2.59 2.37
C GLY A 128 3.32 4.08 2.13
N LYS A 129 4.14 4.75 1.31
CA LYS A 129 3.95 6.17 0.96
C LYS A 129 2.65 6.37 0.17
N LYS A 130 2.41 5.53 -0.84
CA LYS A 130 1.20 5.59 -1.67
C LYS A 130 -0.08 5.34 -0.86
N LEU A 131 -0.05 4.33 0.02
CA LEU A 131 -1.18 4.01 0.88
C LEU A 131 -1.57 5.16 1.82
N ARG A 132 -0.58 5.79 2.46
CA ARG A 132 -0.81 6.94 3.33
C ARG A 132 -1.44 8.10 2.56
N LYS A 133 -1.00 8.35 1.32
CA LYS A 133 -1.62 9.35 0.43
C LYS A 133 -3.07 9.01 0.09
N GLN A 134 -3.36 7.76 -0.29
CA GLN A 134 -4.75 7.31 -0.55
C GLN A 134 -5.66 7.46 0.68
N ASN A 135 -5.13 7.16 1.88
CA ASN A 135 -5.88 7.37 3.11
C ASN A 135 -6.14 8.87 3.37
N LEU A 136 -5.19 9.75 3.07
CA LEU A 136 -5.37 11.20 3.17
C LEU A 136 -6.43 11.71 2.19
N GLU A 137 -6.38 11.27 0.93
CA GLU A 137 -7.40 11.61 -0.07
C GLU A 137 -8.81 11.23 0.40
N LYS A 138 -8.98 10.06 1.04
CA LYS A 138 -10.28 9.68 1.63
C LYS A 138 -10.75 10.62 2.73
N VAL A 139 -9.83 11.07 3.59
CA VAL A 139 -10.13 12.03 4.66
C VAL A 139 -10.52 13.39 4.07
N LEU A 140 -9.78 13.87 3.07
CA LEU A 140 -10.05 15.13 2.40
C LEU A 140 -11.36 15.10 1.62
N ASN A 141 -11.65 14.01 0.91
CA ASN A 141 -12.92 13.86 0.22
C ASN A 141 -14.09 13.83 1.21
N ALA A 142 -13.92 13.21 2.38
CA ALA A 142 -14.92 13.25 3.43
C ALA A 142 -15.13 14.70 3.93
N LEU A 143 -14.07 15.49 4.11
CA LEU A 143 -14.16 16.90 4.52
C LEU A 143 -14.85 17.77 3.46
N ASN A 144 -14.44 17.65 2.20
CA ASN A 144 -14.94 18.47 1.10
C ASN A 144 -16.43 18.23 0.84
N LYS A 145 -16.91 16.99 0.99
CA LYS A 145 -18.34 16.66 0.82
C LYS A 145 -19.27 17.49 1.73
N TYR A 146 -18.83 17.86 2.92
CA TYR A 146 -19.64 18.69 3.83
C TYR A 146 -19.46 20.19 3.61
N LYS A 147 -18.48 20.60 2.80
CA LYS A 147 -18.36 21.97 2.29
C LYS A 147 -19.29 22.23 1.12
N GLU A 148 -19.47 21.23 0.25
CA GLU A 148 -20.25 21.33 -0.99
C GLU A 148 -21.76 21.10 -0.83
N ASN A 149 -22.21 20.43 0.23
CA ASN A 149 -23.65 20.19 0.50
C ASN A 149 -24.39 21.45 1.05
N GLN A 150 -24.15 22.60 0.44
CA GLN A 150 -25.05 23.77 0.48
C GLN A 150 -26.03 23.73 -0.69
#